data_AF-A0A6C0C897-F1
#
_entry.id   AF-A0A6C0C897-F1
#
_cell.length_a   1.000
_cell.length_b   1.000
_cell.length_c   1.000
_cell.angle_alpha   90.00
_cell.angle_beta   90.00
_cell.angle_gamma   90.00
#
_symmetry.space_group_name_H-M   'P 1'
#
loop_
_entity.id
_entity.type
_entity.pdbx_description
1 polymer ?
#
loop_
_entity_poly.entity_id
_entity_poly.type
_entity_poly.pdbx_seq_one_letter_code
_entity_poly.pdbx_strand_id
1 'polypeptide(L)'
;MNYDEYVKNKIKEIGLKRLEYDGLQAMFAKYGSEIDEKYRKILEENGIPFDFVTRKQEDSKCCCSVPAQNDDHFTVLSEHEKLRTDLFKHLALVTHPDKNNESKDDFLLIHAAYENHDTFMLLEYAIKYNVRKENICDEMMTLILEKKMNKIIQKIENTKKTIAYHLLVHGNVDEHIANLKTLQRIDAENQELREKNRKLEEELKNK
;
A
#
# COMPACT_ATOMS: atom_id res chain seq x y z
N MET A 1 5.41 -29.53 -8.54
CA MET A 1 5.19 -28.85 -7.25
C MET A 1 3.74 -29.08 -6.87
N ASN A 2 3.43 -29.47 -5.64
CA ASN A 2 2.05 -29.66 -5.21
C ASN A 2 1.38 -28.27 -5.14
N TYR A 3 0.22 -28.08 -5.78
CA TYR A 3 -0.45 -26.78 -5.84
C TYR A 3 -0.83 -26.26 -4.43
N ASP A 4 -1.29 -27.15 -3.56
CA ASP A 4 -1.57 -26.83 -2.16
C ASP A 4 -0.31 -26.34 -1.43
N GLU A 5 0.84 -26.89 -1.77
CA GLU A 5 2.13 -26.50 -1.20
C GLU A 5 2.58 -25.13 -1.73
N TYR A 6 2.36 -24.83 -3.01
CA TYR A 6 2.60 -23.50 -3.58
C TYR A 6 1.79 -22.42 -2.86
N VAL A 7 0.47 -22.63 -2.72
CA VAL A 7 -0.44 -21.67 -2.06
C VAL A 7 -0.03 -21.45 -0.60
N LYS A 8 0.28 -22.53 0.15
CA LYS A 8 0.78 -22.44 1.53
C LYS A 8 2.08 -21.64 1.62
N ASN A 9 3.03 -21.91 0.73
CA ASN A 9 4.30 -21.20 0.69
C ASN A 9 4.10 -19.72 0.38
N LYS A 10 3.23 -19.38 -0.58
CA LYS A 10 2.96 -17.97 -0.91
C LYS A 10 2.26 -17.21 0.21
N ILE A 11 1.29 -17.81 0.88
CA ILE A 11 0.66 -17.20 2.06
C ILE A 11 1.68 -16.96 3.17
N LYS A 12 2.58 -17.92 3.42
CA LYS A 12 3.68 -17.76 4.37
C LYS A 12 4.62 -16.61 4.00
N GLU A 13 5.05 -16.52 2.74
CA GLU A 13 5.88 -15.41 2.26
C GLU A 13 5.19 -14.05 2.44
N ILE A 14 3.90 -13.97 2.11
CA ILE A 14 3.09 -12.76 2.30
C ILE A 14 3.04 -12.37 3.79
N GLY A 15 2.86 -13.35 4.68
CA GLY A 15 2.89 -13.15 6.12
C GLY A 15 4.24 -12.58 6.62
N LEU A 16 5.36 -13.10 6.11
CA LEU A 16 6.69 -12.57 6.44
C LEU A 16 6.87 -11.12 5.97
N LYS A 17 6.40 -10.79 4.76
CA LYS A 17 6.44 -9.42 4.25
C LYS A 17 5.52 -8.47 5.01
N ARG A 18 4.36 -8.94 5.45
CA ARG A 18 3.48 -8.16 6.35
C ARG A 18 4.20 -7.86 7.67
N LEU A 19 4.86 -8.85 8.27
CA LEU A 19 5.61 -8.66 9.51
C LEU A 19 6.76 -7.64 9.34
N GLU A 20 7.49 -7.70 8.23
CA GLU A 20 8.51 -6.70 7.87
C GLU A 20 7.91 -5.30 7.82
N TYR A 21 6.78 -5.12 7.11
CA TYR A 21 6.09 -3.84 7.01
C TYR A 21 5.59 -3.33 8.37
N ASP A 22 4.95 -4.20 9.17
CA ASP A 22 4.41 -3.83 10.48
C ASP A 22 5.53 -3.46 11.45
N GLY A 23 6.68 -4.14 11.38
CA GLY A 23 7.88 -3.79 12.12
C GLY A 23 8.39 -2.38 11.78
N LEU A 24 8.43 -2.02 10.50
CA LEU A 24 8.79 -0.65 10.07
C LEU A 24 7.81 0.39 10.63
N GLN A 25 6.51 0.13 10.52
CA GLN A 25 5.47 1.04 11.04
C GLN A 25 5.57 1.22 12.55
N ALA A 26 5.80 0.14 13.30
CA ALA A 26 5.97 0.20 14.74
C ALA A 26 7.21 1.01 15.14
N MET A 27 8.32 0.87 14.42
CA MET A 27 9.51 1.70 14.63
C MET A 27 9.22 3.19 14.41
N PHE A 28 8.51 3.53 13.33
CA PHE A 28 8.16 4.92 13.04
C PHE A 28 7.20 5.50 14.06
N ALA A 29 6.22 4.73 14.52
CA ALA A 29 5.32 5.14 15.59
C ALA A 29 6.07 5.40 16.90
N LYS A 30 7.08 4.56 17.21
CA LYS A 30 7.87 4.68 18.44
C LYS A 30 8.82 5.87 18.42
N TYR A 31 9.51 6.11 17.30
CA TYR A 31 10.56 7.13 17.20
C TYR A 31 10.13 8.37 16.43
N GLY A 32 8.84 8.52 16.11
CA GLY A 32 8.34 9.59 15.22
C GLY A 32 8.73 11.00 15.68
N SER A 33 8.61 11.29 16.97
CA SER A 33 9.00 12.60 17.51
C SER A 33 10.50 12.88 17.37
N GLU A 34 11.35 11.89 17.62
CA GLU A 34 12.80 12.02 17.47
C GLU A 34 13.21 12.17 16.00
N ILE A 35 12.52 11.45 15.11
CA ILE A 35 12.71 11.57 13.65
C ILE A 35 12.36 13.00 13.21
N ASP A 36 11.21 13.52 13.63
CA ASP A 36 10.75 14.86 13.25
C ASP A 36 11.70 15.94 13.76
N GLU A 37 12.21 15.80 14.98
CA GLU A 37 13.20 16.74 15.53
C GLU A 37 14.53 16.68 14.77
N LYS A 38 15.07 15.47 14.52
CA LYS A 38 16.30 15.30 13.75
C LYS A 38 16.14 15.82 12.33
N TYR A 39 15.01 15.55 11.69
CA TYR A 39 14.74 16.00 10.35
C TYR A 39 14.69 17.52 10.26
N ARG A 40 14.03 18.19 11.22
CA ARG A 40 14.04 19.66 11.32
C ARG A 40 15.46 20.22 11.42
N LYS A 41 16.29 19.68 12.29
CA LYS A 41 17.70 20.11 12.43
C LYS A 41 18.48 19.97 11.12
N ILE A 42 18.33 18.85 10.43
CA ILE A 42 19.01 18.61 9.15
C ILE A 42 18.56 19.62 8.08
N LEU A 43 17.27 19.95 8.03
CA LEU A 43 16.75 20.96 7.09
C LEU A 43 17.32 22.36 7.41
N GLU A 44 17.33 22.76 8.68
CA GLU A 44 17.89 24.02 9.15
C GLU A 44 19.38 24.14 8.79
N GLU A 45 20.17 23.10 9.09
CA GLU A 45 21.60 23.03 8.77
C GLU A 45 21.88 23.11 7.26
N ASN A 46 20.94 22.68 6.43
CA ASN A 46 21.05 22.71 4.98
C ASN A 46 20.37 23.92 4.32
N GLY A 47 19.85 24.87 5.11
CA GLY A 47 19.18 26.07 4.63
C GLY A 47 17.87 25.80 3.88
N ILE A 48 17.20 24.68 4.16
CA ILE A 48 15.93 24.30 3.54
C ILE A 48 14.80 24.74 4.49
N PRO A 49 13.92 25.68 4.10
CA PRO A 49 12.80 26.10 4.94
C PRO A 49 11.85 24.93 5.22
N PHE A 50 11.44 24.74 6.47
CA PHE A 50 10.51 23.66 6.83
C PHE A 50 9.18 23.75 6.05
N ASP A 51 8.69 24.97 5.84
CA ASP A 51 7.48 25.27 5.07
C ASP A 51 7.57 24.86 3.59
N PHE A 52 8.78 24.75 3.03
CA PHE A 52 8.97 24.23 1.67
C PHE A 52 8.60 22.74 1.61
N VAL A 53 8.93 21.99 2.66
CA VAL A 53 8.67 20.55 2.75
C VAL A 53 7.24 20.26 3.19
N THR A 54 6.65 21.11 4.04
CA THR A 54 5.28 20.93 4.56
C THR A 54 4.21 21.68 3.79
N ARG A 55 4.55 22.40 2.71
CA ARG A 55 3.57 23.01 1.80
C ARG A 55 2.61 21.91 1.35
N LYS A 56 1.41 21.93 1.95
CA LYS A 56 0.36 20.96 1.68
C LYS A 56 0.11 20.93 0.18
N GLN A 57 -0.26 19.75 -0.30
CA GLN A 57 -0.70 19.39 -1.65
C GLN A 57 -1.94 20.17 -2.13
N GLU A 58 -2.08 21.46 -1.82
CA GLU A 58 -3.24 22.27 -2.20
C GLU A 58 -3.19 22.65 -3.69
N ASP A 59 -1.99 22.69 -4.29
CA ASP A 59 -1.81 23.01 -5.73
C ASP A 59 -1.48 21.80 -6.62
N SER A 60 -1.35 20.61 -6.04
CA SER A 60 -1.04 19.38 -6.80
C SER A 60 -2.33 18.73 -7.32
N LYS A 61 -2.95 19.38 -8.31
CA LYS A 61 -3.82 18.66 -9.26
C LYS A 61 -2.90 17.81 -10.13
N CYS A 62 -2.45 16.67 -9.59
CA CYS A 62 -1.61 15.72 -10.30
C CYS A 62 -2.35 15.23 -11.55
N CYS A 63 -1.84 15.56 -12.74
CA CYS A 63 -2.39 15.17 -14.04
C CYS A 63 -2.27 13.67 -14.34
N CYS A 64 -1.74 12.87 -13.42
CA CYS A 64 -1.55 11.42 -13.58
C CYS A 64 -2.81 10.63 -13.21
N SER A 65 -3.97 11.04 -13.71
CA SER A 65 -5.15 10.17 -13.77
C SER A 65 -5.09 9.45 -15.11
N VAL A 66 -4.31 8.37 -15.18
CA VAL A 66 -4.36 7.45 -16.32
C VAL A 66 -5.79 6.88 -16.34
N PRO A 67 -6.57 7.06 -17.41
CA PRO A 67 -7.85 6.38 -17.53
C PRO A 67 -7.56 4.89 -17.54
N ALA A 68 -8.09 4.16 -16.56
CA ALA A 68 -8.07 2.70 -16.57
C ALA A 68 -8.78 2.24 -17.85
N GLN A 69 -8.00 1.75 -18.82
CA GLN A 69 -8.53 1.05 -19.98
C GLN A 69 -9.14 -0.26 -19.47
N ASN A 70 -10.46 -0.27 -19.36
CA ASN A 70 -11.25 -1.44 -19.00
C ASN A 70 -11.83 -2.02 -20.27
N ASP A 71 -11.26 -3.13 -20.77
CA ASP A 71 -11.93 -3.97 -21.77
C ASP A 71 -11.68 -5.48 -21.58
N ASP A 72 -11.36 -5.90 -20.34
CA ASP A 72 -11.29 -7.33 -19.95
C ASP A 72 -11.93 -7.64 -18.57
N HIS A 73 -12.62 -6.66 -17.98
CA HIS A 73 -12.90 -6.68 -16.53
C HIS A 73 -14.12 -7.52 -16.09
N PHE A 74 -15.04 -7.85 -17.00
CA PHE A 74 -16.38 -8.37 -16.64
C PHE A 74 -16.39 -9.86 -16.24
N THR A 75 -15.55 -10.69 -16.85
CA THR A 75 -15.47 -12.14 -16.55
C THR A 75 -14.71 -12.40 -15.25
N VAL A 76 -13.59 -11.72 -15.03
CA VAL A 76 -12.71 -11.85 -13.85
C VAL A 76 -13.41 -11.46 -12.54
N LEU A 77 -14.31 -10.47 -12.56
CA LEU A 77 -15.08 -10.07 -11.38
C LEU A 77 -16.04 -11.17 -10.92
N SER A 78 -16.72 -11.83 -11.86
CA SER A 78 -17.69 -12.88 -11.54
C SER A 78 -17.06 -14.12 -10.89
N GLU A 79 -15.85 -14.49 -11.31
CA GLU A 79 -15.11 -15.63 -10.78
C GLU A 79 -14.48 -15.34 -9.41
N HIS A 80 -14.01 -14.11 -9.21
CA HIS A 80 -13.50 -13.67 -7.91
C HIS A 80 -14.60 -13.66 -6.84
N GLU A 81 -15.81 -13.23 -7.18
CA GLU A 81 -16.96 -13.26 -6.27
C GLU A 81 -17.43 -14.68 -5.96
N LYS A 82 -17.44 -15.56 -6.97
CA LYS A 82 -17.70 -16.99 -6.77
C LYS A 82 -16.69 -17.60 -5.81
N LEU A 83 -15.40 -17.39 -6.05
CA LEU A 83 -14.32 -17.86 -5.18
C LEU A 83 -14.49 -17.37 -3.74
N ARG A 84 -14.73 -16.07 -3.54
CA ARG A 84 -14.96 -15.49 -2.21
C ARG A 84 -16.13 -16.15 -1.49
N THR A 85 -17.24 -16.33 -2.21
CA THR A 85 -18.47 -16.93 -1.69
C THR A 85 -18.28 -18.40 -1.35
N ASP A 86 -17.60 -19.16 -2.20
CA ASP A 86 -17.34 -20.58 -1.98
C ASP A 86 -16.40 -20.79 -0.80
N LEU A 87 -15.33 -19.99 -0.69
CA LEU A 87 -14.44 -19.97 0.47
C LEU A 87 -15.22 -19.73 1.77
N PHE A 88 -16.04 -18.68 1.80
CA PHE A 88 -16.82 -18.33 2.98
C PHE A 88 -17.78 -19.45 3.36
N LYS A 89 -18.52 -20.04 2.41
CA LYS A 89 -19.45 -21.14 2.68
C LYS A 89 -18.75 -22.34 3.33
N HIS A 90 -17.63 -22.77 2.78
CA HIS A 90 -16.90 -23.92 3.32
C HIS A 90 -16.29 -23.63 4.69
N LEU A 91 -15.79 -22.40 4.89
CA LEU A 91 -15.29 -21.95 6.19
C LEU A 91 -16.38 -21.85 7.23
N ALA A 92 -17.54 -21.30 6.88
CA ALA A 92 -18.69 -21.23 7.77
C ALA A 92 -19.16 -22.64 8.18
N LEU A 93 -19.13 -23.62 7.27
CA LEU A 93 -19.50 -25.00 7.60
C LEU A 93 -18.65 -25.63 8.70
N VAL A 94 -17.41 -25.18 8.92
CA VAL A 94 -16.49 -25.71 9.95
C VAL A 94 -16.31 -24.78 11.15
N THR A 95 -16.60 -23.48 11.00
CA THR A 95 -16.39 -22.47 12.05
C THR A 95 -17.67 -21.92 12.69
N HIS A 96 -18.85 -22.21 12.12
CA HIS A 96 -20.09 -21.66 12.66
C HIS A 96 -20.27 -22.04 14.15
N PRO A 97 -20.65 -21.10 15.03
CA PRO A 97 -20.78 -21.34 16.47
C PRO A 97 -21.74 -22.49 16.82
N ASP A 98 -22.82 -22.67 16.03
CA ASP A 98 -23.75 -23.80 16.18
C ASP A 98 -23.11 -25.18 16.01
N LYS A 99 -21.95 -25.25 15.32
CA LYS A 99 -21.22 -26.49 15.07
C LYS A 99 -19.98 -26.61 15.94
N ASN A 100 -19.31 -25.50 16.22
CA ASN A 100 -18.13 -25.47 17.06
C ASN A 100 -18.03 -24.12 17.79
N ASN A 101 -18.34 -24.12 19.08
CA ASN A 101 -18.26 -22.91 19.90
C ASN A 101 -16.82 -22.42 20.12
N GLU A 102 -15.81 -23.27 19.96
CA GLU A 102 -14.40 -22.91 20.15
C GLU A 102 -13.85 -22.04 18.99
N SER A 103 -14.51 -22.03 17.83
CA SER A 103 -14.12 -21.27 16.65
C SER A 103 -14.97 -20.02 16.42
N LYS A 104 -15.76 -19.59 17.41
CA LYS A 104 -16.64 -18.41 17.31
C LYS A 104 -15.87 -17.14 16.91
N ASP A 105 -14.69 -16.91 17.47
CA ASP A 105 -13.87 -15.73 17.16
C ASP A 105 -13.34 -15.79 15.73
N ASP A 106 -12.92 -16.97 15.28
CA ASP A 106 -12.49 -17.20 13.90
C ASP A 106 -13.65 -17.00 12.92
N PHE A 107 -14.87 -17.44 13.25
CA PHE A 107 -16.06 -17.20 12.42
C PHE A 107 -16.35 -15.70 12.25
N LEU A 108 -16.23 -14.90 13.32
CA LEU A 108 -16.40 -13.45 13.22
C LEU A 108 -15.37 -12.80 12.29
N LEU A 109 -14.11 -13.24 12.37
CA LEU A 109 -13.04 -12.75 11.50
C LEU A 109 -13.24 -13.19 10.03
N ILE A 110 -13.68 -14.42 9.81
CA ILE A 110 -14.04 -14.95 8.49
C ILE A 110 -15.22 -14.17 7.89
N HIS A 111 -16.25 -13.88 8.69
CA HIS A 111 -17.40 -13.08 8.27
C HIS A 111 -16.97 -11.65 7.91
N ALA A 112 -16.18 -11.00 8.75
CA ALA A 112 -15.64 -9.67 8.46
C ALA A 112 -14.76 -9.66 7.20
N ALA A 113 -13.97 -10.70 6.96
CA ALA A 113 -13.18 -10.84 5.73
C ALA A 113 -14.08 -10.95 4.48
N TYR A 114 -15.18 -11.69 4.59
CA TYR A 114 -16.16 -11.80 3.50
C TYR A 114 -16.81 -10.46 3.16
N GLU A 115 -17.31 -9.73 4.17
CA GLU A 115 -17.96 -8.42 4.02
C GLU A 115 -16.99 -7.35 3.48
N ASN A 116 -15.73 -7.38 3.92
CA ASN A 116 -14.71 -6.43 3.47
C ASN A 116 -14.06 -6.82 2.12
N HIS A 117 -14.57 -7.86 1.45
CA HIS A 117 -13.98 -8.40 0.22
C HIS A 117 -12.50 -8.80 0.35
N ASP A 118 -12.04 -9.19 1.55
CA ASP A 118 -10.66 -9.64 1.80
C ASP A 118 -10.50 -11.14 1.52
N THR A 119 -10.47 -11.49 0.22
CA THR A 119 -10.29 -12.88 -0.23
C THR A 119 -8.97 -13.48 0.25
N PHE A 120 -7.94 -12.68 0.52
CA PHE A 120 -6.67 -13.18 1.05
C PHE A 120 -6.85 -13.75 2.46
N MET A 121 -7.55 -13.02 3.35
CA MET A 121 -7.82 -13.49 4.70
C MET A 121 -8.67 -14.77 4.69
N LEU A 122 -9.63 -14.88 3.76
CA LEU A 122 -10.38 -16.13 3.56
C LEU A 122 -9.47 -17.30 3.13
N LEU A 123 -8.45 -17.06 2.31
CA LEU A 123 -7.48 -18.08 1.94
C LEU A 123 -6.62 -18.53 3.12
N GLU A 124 -6.21 -17.61 4.00
CA GLU A 124 -5.47 -17.93 5.24
C GLU A 124 -6.27 -18.89 6.12
N TYR A 125 -7.55 -18.59 6.33
CA TYR A 125 -8.46 -19.45 7.09
C TYR A 125 -8.74 -20.79 6.40
N ALA A 126 -8.84 -20.81 5.07
CA ALA A 126 -9.04 -22.06 4.32
C ALA A 126 -7.88 -23.04 4.54
N ILE A 127 -6.64 -22.52 4.60
CA ILE A 127 -5.48 -23.33 4.98
C ILE A 127 -5.58 -23.78 6.45
N LYS A 128 -5.91 -22.85 7.37
CA LYS A 128 -6.01 -23.15 8.81
C LYS A 128 -6.95 -24.31 9.10
N TYR A 129 -8.09 -24.36 8.42
CA TYR A 129 -9.10 -25.42 8.59
C TYR A 129 -8.99 -26.55 7.57
N ASN A 130 -7.94 -26.57 6.75
CA ASN A 130 -7.71 -27.58 5.73
C ASN A 130 -8.92 -27.78 4.80
N VAL A 131 -9.58 -26.68 4.43
CA VAL A 131 -10.70 -26.69 3.48
C VAL A 131 -10.14 -27.02 2.11
N ARG A 132 -10.35 -28.27 1.66
CA ARG A 132 -9.96 -28.73 0.33
C ARG A 132 -10.79 -28.02 -0.73
N LYS A 133 -10.13 -27.70 -1.84
CA LYS A 133 -10.69 -26.93 -2.93
C LYS A 133 -10.88 -27.82 -4.16
N GLU A 134 -11.97 -28.58 -4.18
CA GLU A 134 -12.33 -29.38 -5.36
C GLU A 134 -12.89 -28.51 -6.50
N ASN A 135 -13.26 -27.25 -6.23
CA ASN A 135 -13.95 -26.35 -7.18
C ASN A 135 -13.27 -24.99 -7.39
N ILE A 136 -11.98 -24.84 -7.10
CA ILE A 136 -11.36 -23.51 -7.11
C ILE A 136 -10.39 -23.36 -8.26
N CYS A 137 -10.55 -22.26 -9.00
CA CYS A 137 -9.62 -21.84 -10.04
C CYS A 137 -8.26 -21.47 -9.45
N ASP A 138 -7.28 -22.34 -9.71
CA ASP A 138 -5.88 -22.20 -9.29
C ASP A 138 -5.24 -20.90 -9.78
N GLU A 139 -5.62 -20.45 -10.97
CA GLU A 139 -5.15 -19.20 -11.58
C GLU A 139 -5.66 -17.98 -10.82
N MET A 140 -6.94 -17.97 -10.44
CA MET A 140 -7.54 -16.86 -9.69
C MET A 140 -6.91 -16.73 -8.30
N MET A 141 -6.68 -17.85 -7.61
CA MET A 141 -5.99 -17.84 -6.32
C MET A 141 -4.57 -17.30 -6.44
N THR A 142 -3.82 -17.75 -7.46
CA THR A 142 -2.47 -17.27 -7.74
C THR A 142 -2.47 -15.75 -7.97
N LEU A 143 -3.39 -15.26 -8.81
CA LEU A 143 -3.54 -13.84 -9.10
C LEU A 143 -3.82 -13.00 -7.84
N ILE A 144 -4.68 -13.49 -6.94
CA ILE A 144 -4.98 -12.80 -5.67
C ILE A 144 -3.73 -12.72 -4.80
N LEU A 145 -2.99 -13.82 -4.66
CA LEU A 145 -1.78 -13.89 -3.85
C LEU A 145 -0.69 -12.97 -4.41
N GLU A 146 -0.46 -12.98 -5.72
CA GLU A 146 0.49 -12.10 -6.38
C GLU A 146 0.13 -10.62 -6.22
N LYS A 147 -1.15 -10.26 -6.42
CA LYS A 147 -1.63 -8.89 -6.19
C LYS A 147 -1.41 -8.45 -4.74
N LYS A 148 -1.67 -9.32 -3.76
CA LYS A 148 -1.45 -9.00 -2.34
C LYS A 148 0.04 -8.84 -2.03
N MET A 149 0.88 -9.75 -2.53
CA MET A 149 2.34 -9.69 -2.38
C MET A 149 2.88 -8.38 -2.95
N ASN A 150 2.54 -8.04 -4.19
CA ASN A 150 3.00 -6.83 -4.86
C ASN A 150 2.59 -5.57 -4.12
N LYS A 151 1.36 -5.52 -3.58
CA LYS A 151 0.90 -4.40 -2.75
C LYS A 151 1.75 -4.23 -1.48
N ILE A 152 2.12 -5.32 -0.80
CA ILE A 152 2.96 -5.24 0.41
C ILE A 152 4.39 -4.85 0.05
N ILE A 153 4.97 -5.45 -0.99
CA ILE A 153 6.30 -5.08 -1.49
C ILE A 153 6.33 -3.58 -1.84
N GLN A 154 5.33 -3.09 -2.56
CA GLN A 154 5.25 -1.67 -2.92
C GLN A 154 5.14 -0.76 -1.69
N LYS A 155 4.38 -1.17 -0.66
CA LYS A 155 4.32 -0.44 0.61
C LYS A 155 5.67 -0.40 1.32
N ILE A 156 6.40 -1.52 1.35
CA ILE A 156 7.76 -1.58 1.92
C ILE A 156 8.70 -0.68 1.14
N GLU A 157 8.73 -0.78 -0.19
CA GLU A 157 9.60 0.03 -1.04
C GLU A 157 9.28 1.53 -0.93
N ASN A 158 8.00 1.90 -0.83
CA ASN A 158 7.62 3.28 -0.57
C ASN A 158 8.06 3.74 0.83
N THR A 159 7.96 2.86 1.83
CA THR A 159 8.44 3.14 3.19
C THR A 159 9.95 3.37 3.20
N LYS A 160 10.72 2.55 2.47
CA LYS A 160 12.18 2.68 2.36
C LYS A 160 12.63 4.01 1.76
N LYS A 161 11.82 4.62 0.89
CA LYS A 161 12.09 5.93 0.30
C LYS A 161 11.82 7.10 1.25
N THR A 162 11.22 6.86 2.41
CA THR A 162 10.92 7.93 3.36
C THR A 162 12.18 8.38 4.10
N ILE A 163 12.26 9.66 4.43
CA ILE A 163 13.37 10.18 5.23
C ILE A 163 13.42 9.54 6.63
N ALA A 164 12.26 9.18 7.19
CA ALA A 164 12.16 8.45 8.45
C ALA A 164 12.92 7.12 8.41
N TYR A 165 12.79 6.37 7.31
CA TYR A 165 13.54 5.15 7.10
C TYR A 165 15.04 5.40 7.06
N HIS A 166 15.47 6.36 6.24
CA HIS A 166 16.89 6.71 6.08
C HIS A 166 17.52 7.21 7.39
N LEU A 167 16.79 8.00 8.18
CA LEU A 167 17.20 8.49 9.48
C LEU A 167 17.37 7.39 10.52
N LEU A 168 16.44 6.44 10.58
CA LEU A 168 16.47 5.38 11.59
C LEU A 168 17.36 4.21 11.24
N VAL A 169 17.39 3.80 9.97
CA VAL A 169 18.00 2.53 9.56
C VAL A 169 19.40 2.73 9.00
N HIS A 170 19.61 3.79 8.22
CA HIS A 170 20.87 4.00 7.50
C HIS A 170 21.73 5.12 8.09
N GLY A 171 21.15 6.06 8.84
CA GLY A 171 21.84 7.26 9.32
C GLY A 171 22.38 8.16 8.19
N ASN A 172 21.99 7.89 6.94
CA ASN A 172 22.45 8.60 5.75
C ASN A 172 21.27 9.28 5.08
N VAL A 173 21.29 10.61 5.06
CA VAL A 173 20.23 11.48 4.54
C VAL A 173 20.64 12.25 3.29
N ASP A 174 21.88 12.09 2.82
CA ASP A 174 22.50 12.97 1.83
C ASP A 174 21.75 12.97 0.49
N GLU A 175 21.34 11.79 0.02
CA GLU A 175 20.58 11.65 -1.23
C GLU A 175 19.21 12.35 -1.15
N HIS A 176 18.52 12.24 -0.01
CA HIS A 176 17.25 12.91 0.21
C HIS A 176 17.41 14.44 0.23
N ILE A 177 18.47 14.94 0.86
CA ILE A 177 18.79 16.37 0.89
C ILE A 177 19.15 16.89 -0.52
N ALA A 178 19.92 16.14 -1.30
CA ALA A 178 20.21 16.49 -2.69
C ALA A 178 18.94 16.59 -3.55
N ASN A 179 18.00 15.67 -3.37
CA ASN A 179 16.70 15.69 -4.05
C ASN A 179 15.86 16.91 -3.64
N LEU A 180 15.81 17.25 -2.34
CA LEU A 180 15.09 18.44 -1.87
C LEU A 180 15.66 19.75 -2.42
N LYS A 181 16.99 19.90 -2.47
CA LYS A 181 17.65 21.08 -3.07
C LYS A 181 17.32 21.20 -4.56
N THR A 182 17.28 20.07 -5.27
CA THR A 182 16.89 20.03 -6.69
C THR A 182 15.44 20.45 -6.87
N LEU A 183 14.52 19.94 -6.04
CA LEU A 183 13.11 20.33 -6.07
C LEU A 183 12.92 21.81 -5.74
N GLN A 184 13.67 22.35 -4.79
CA GLN A 184 13.62 23.77 -4.42
C GLN A 184 14.02 24.66 -5.59
N ARG A 185 15.05 24.26 -6.35
CA ARG A 185 15.45 24.96 -7.58
C ARG A 185 14.34 24.91 -8.64
N ILE A 186 13.75 23.73 -8.87
CA ILE A 186 12.67 23.56 -9.85
C ILE A 186 11.42 24.37 -9.44
N ASP A 187 11.08 24.43 -8.15
CA ASP A 187 9.95 25.23 -7.66
C ASP A 187 10.18 26.73 -7.87
N ALA A 188 11.41 27.21 -7.62
CA ALA A 188 11.79 28.60 -7.91
C ALA A 188 11.67 28.92 -9.41
N GLU A 189 12.21 28.05 -10.28
CA GLU A 189 12.09 28.18 -11.73
C GLU A 189 10.62 28.18 -12.19
N ASN A 190 9.79 27.30 -11.63
CA ASN A 190 8.35 27.25 -11.93
C ASN A 190 7.61 28.51 -11.47
N GLN A 191 7.94 29.07 -10.30
CA GLN A 191 7.36 30.33 -9.83
C GLN A 191 7.72 31.48 -10.76
N GLU A 192 8.98 31.57 -11.21
CA GLU A 192 9.40 32.57 -12.19
C GLU A 192 8.66 32.42 -13.52
N LEU A 193 8.48 31.20 -14.01
CA LEU A 193 7.76 30.92 -15.25
C LEU A 193 6.27 31.28 -15.12
N ARG A 194 5.63 30.96 -13.99
CA ARG A 194 4.24 31.35 -13.71
C ARG A 194 4.07 32.86 -13.71
N GLU A 195 5.01 33.59 -13.09
CA GLU A 195 4.98 35.05 -13.06
C GLU A 195 5.18 35.66 -14.46
N LYS A 196 6.11 35.12 -15.25
CA LYS A 196 6.32 35.54 -16.65
C LYS A 196 5.08 35.30 -17.50
N ASN A 197 4.47 34.13 -17.38
CA ASN A 197 3.24 33.80 -18.10
C ASN A 197 2.09 34.73 -17.70
N ARG A 198 1.91 35.02 -16.40
CA ARG A 198 0.89 35.97 -15.94
C ARG A 198 1.05 37.35 -16.57
N LYS A 199 2.28 37.88 -16.61
CA LYS A 199 2.57 39.18 -17.24
C LYS A 199 2.28 39.17 -18.74
N LEU A 200 2.66 38.11 -19.44
CA LEU A 200 2.36 37.96 -20.87
C LEU A 200 0.85 37.89 -21.15
N GLU A 201 0.09 37.20 -20.30
CA GLU A 201 -1.37 37.15 -20.41
C GLU A 201 -2.03 38.52 -20.18
N GLU A 202 -1.52 39.31 -19.24
CA GLU A 202 -1.97 40.69 -19.01
C GLU A 202 -1.64 41.60 -20.20
N GLU A 203 -0.44 41.49 -20.77
CA GLU A 203 -0.04 42.24 -21.98
C GLU A 203 -0.88 41.87 -23.21
N LEU A 204 -1.24 40.60 -23.37
CA LEU A 204 -2.11 40.13 -24.45
C LEU A 204 -3.56 40.59 -24.31
N LYS A 205 -4.07 40.73 -23.08
CA LYS A 205 -5.43 41.24 -22.82
C LYS A 205 -5.55 42.76 -23.04
N ASN A 206 -4.42 43.47 -23.00
CA ASN A 206 -4.37 44.93 -23.16
C ASN A 206 -4.04 45.38 -24.61
N LYS A 207 -3.94 44.44 -25.55
CA LYS A 207 -3.81 44.68 -27.00
C LYS A 207 -5.11 44.38 -27.72
#